data_AF-A0AAD1XQG5-F1
#
_entry.id   AF-A0AAD1XQG5-F1
#
_cell.length_a   1.000
_cell.length_b   1.000
_cell.length_c   1.000
_cell.angle_alpha   90.00
_cell.angle_beta   90.00
_cell.angle_gamma   90.00
#
_symmetry.space_group_name_H-M   'P 1'
#
loop_
_entity.id
_entity.type
_entity.pdbx_description
1 polymer ?
#
loop_
_entity_poly.entity_id
_entity_poly.type
_entity_poly.pdbx_seq_one_letter_code
_entity_poly.pdbx_strand_id
1 'polypeptide(L)'
;MDSNDEPTLSDLENKAKALNEGSQVILLRHGNSMSNQEHDALLSSDYTDDQLKTLKKKVDLIDCHLSELGYRQCQEAQPLANLLNVKHVIVSPLLRALETAHNVFKEHPNFKNITFTVLPLMKECIVNSDDVPGDIVQRMDEYREIFPNFDTSELEKYEDMHNFFLYDVDMDWARDLLQTIASRNSKKETSGFRSEIMELLTLRFPLFLESDLSLYKRVLKSKEFLKQFLIQNPLEGDEKIVLVGHRNVFNFWTNKWDKDSLEDQLDQDECIKPPEDAYYLKNCEFYPYDGGFP
;
A
#
# COMPACT_ATOMS: atom_id res chain seq x y z
N MET A 1 -13.37 18.41 -16.17
CA MET A 1 -13.32 18.09 -17.61
C MET A 1 -11.87 17.78 -17.90
N ASP A 2 -11.45 16.56 -17.57
CA ASP A 2 -10.15 16.07 -18.02
C ASP A 2 -10.32 15.75 -19.52
N SER A 3 -9.45 16.32 -20.34
CA SER A 3 -9.37 15.95 -21.75
C SER A 3 -9.12 14.45 -21.83
N ASN A 4 -10.02 13.71 -22.47
CA ASN A 4 -9.87 12.27 -22.76
C ASN A 4 -8.74 12.00 -23.79
N ASP A 5 -7.74 12.87 -23.88
CA ASP A 5 -6.64 12.71 -24.81
C ASP A 5 -5.66 11.74 -24.18
N GLU A 6 -5.56 10.56 -24.79
CA GLU A 6 -4.53 9.58 -24.43
C GLU A 6 -3.14 10.24 -24.56
N PRO A 7 -2.23 10.04 -23.58
CA PRO A 7 -0.90 10.62 -23.64
C PRO A 7 -0.17 10.15 -24.89
N THR A 8 0.47 11.08 -25.60
CA THR A 8 1.26 10.71 -26.78
C THR A 8 2.54 9.99 -26.36
N LEU A 9 3.17 9.26 -27.30
CA LEU A 9 4.48 8.65 -27.05
C LEU A 9 5.51 9.70 -26.60
N SER A 10 5.48 10.90 -27.17
CA SER A 10 6.34 12.02 -26.78
C SER A 10 6.10 12.45 -25.34
N ASP A 11 4.84 12.48 -24.88
CA ASP A 11 4.53 12.82 -23.47
C ASP A 11 5.08 11.77 -22.51
N LEU A 12 4.95 10.49 -22.88
CA LEU A 12 5.50 9.37 -22.10
C LEU A 12 7.02 9.40 -22.05
N GLU A 13 7.70 9.64 -23.18
CA GLU A 13 9.16 9.75 -23.26
C GLU A 13 9.69 10.92 -22.43
N ASN A 14 9.03 12.08 -22.49
CA ASN A 14 9.41 13.23 -21.68
C ASN A 14 9.22 12.96 -20.18
N LYS A 15 8.12 12.29 -19.79
CA LYS A 15 7.87 11.90 -18.41
C LYS A 15 8.87 10.85 -17.92
N ALA A 16 9.19 9.85 -18.74
CA ALA A 16 10.19 8.83 -18.44
C ALA A 16 11.57 9.46 -18.26
N LYS A 17 11.95 10.39 -19.14
CA LYS A 17 13.19 11.14 -19.03
C LYS A 17 13.28 11.91 -17.70
N ALA A 18 12.23 12.63 -17.32
CA ALA A 18 12.19 13.35 -16.04
C ALA A 18 12.32 12.41 -14.83
N LEU A 19 11.67 11.23 -14.87
CA LEU A 19 11.80 10.20 -13.83
C LEU A 19 13.21 9.56 -13.80
N ASN A 20 13.82 9.34 -14.97
CA ASN A 20 15.15 8.77 -15.10
C ASN A 20 16.25 9.74 -14.63
N GLU A 21 16.13 11.03 -14.94
CA GLU A 21 17.06 12.08 -14.50
C GLU A 21 16.86 12.50 -13.03
N GLY A 22 15.67 12.22 -12.46
CA GLY A 22 15.34 12.51 -11.06
C GLY A 22 15.75 11.40 -10.08
N SER A 23 14.99 11.25 -9.00
CA SER A 23 15.24 10.23 -7.97
C SER A 23 15.40 8.81 -8.53
N GLN A 24 16.26 8.02 -7.89
CA GLN A 24 16.33 6.57 -8.08
C GLN A 24 15.13 5.82 -7.47
N VAL A 25 14.38 6.49 -6.58
CA VAL A 25 13.21 5.94 -5.89
C VAL A 25 11.95 6.54 -6.50
N ILE A 26 11.02 5.67 -6.91
CA ILE A 26 9.73 6.08 -7.48
C ILE A 26 8.60 5.46 -6.66
N LEU A 27 7.61 6.27 -6.30
CA LEU A 27 6.40 5.81 -5.64
C LEU A 27 5.32 5.54 -6.70
N LEU A 28 4.59 4.45 -6.56
CA LEU A 28 3.48 4.06 -7.41
C LEU A 28 2.29 3.65 -6.55
N ARG A 29 1.23 4.45 -6.53
CA ARG A 29 -0.02 4.07 -5.85
C ARG A 29 -0.73 2.97 -6.65
N HIS A 30 -1.29 1.98 -5.96
CA HIS A 30 -2.10 0.93 -6.59
C HIS A 30 -3.26 1.48 -7.45
N GLY A 31 -3.73 0.70 -8.41
CA GLY A 31 -4.92 1.00 -9.22
C GLY A 31 -6.21 1.04 -8.39
N ASN A 32 -7.30 1.59 -8.92
CA ASN A 32 -8.60 1.60 -8.26
C ASN A 32 -9.04 0.16 -7.88
N SER A 33 -9.39 -0.06 -6.61
CA SER A 33 -9.89 -1.36 -6.13
C SER A 33 -11.42 -1.44 -6.20
N MET A 34 -11.98 -2.65 -6.08
CA MET A 34 -13.43 -2.84 -5.91
C MET A 34 -13.98 -2.03 -4.73
N SER A 35 -13.22 -1.94 -3.62
CA SER A 35 -13.58 -1.09 -2.47
C SER A 35 -13.58 0.40 -2.82
N ASN A 36 -12.59 0.88 -3.58
CA ASN A 36 -12.59 2.27 -4.06
C ASN A 36 -13.81 2.57 -4.93
N GLN A 37 -14.15 1.67 -5.85
CA GLN A 37 -15.33 1.82 -6.70
C GLN A 37 -16.64 1.90 -5.90
N GLU A 38 -16.81 1.04 -4.89
CA GLU A 38 -18.01 1.09 -4.03
C GLU A 38 -18.05 2.35 -3.16
N HIS A 39 -16.90 2.79 -2.66
CA HIS A 39 -16.79 4.04 -1.91
C HIS A 39 -17.13 5.26 -2.77
N ASP A 40 -16.60 5.34 -4.00
CA ASP A 40 -16.87 6.42 -4.94
C ASP A 40 -18.34 6.45 -5.35
N ALA A 41 -18.95 5.28 -5.56
CA ALA A 41 -20.38 5.16 -5.84
C ALA A 41 -21.23 5.66 -4.67
N LEU A 42 -20.84 5.35 -3.43
CA LEU A 42 -21.53 5.82 -2.23
C LEU A 42 -21.39 7.34 -2.06
N LEU A 43 -20.18 7.89 -2.20
CA LEU A 43 -19.92 9.33 -2.12
C LEU A 43 -20.61 10.14 -3.22
N SER A 44 -20.92 9.51 -4.35
CA SER A 44 -21.67 10.13 -5.46
C SER A 44 -23.18 10.17 -5.21
N SER A 45 -23.64 9.65 -4.07
CA SER A 45 -25.05 9.63 -3.65
C SER A 45 -25.24 10.40 -2.33
N ASP A 46 -26.48 10.74 -2.00
CA ASP A 46 -26.83 11.18 -0.65
C ASP A 46 -26.75 9.96 0.28
N TYR A 47 -25.59 9.77 0.92
CA TYR A 47 -25.34 8.62 1.80
C TYR A 47 -25.54 8.94 3.29
N THR A 48 -25.80 7.91 4.07
CA THR A 48 -25.89 7.96 5.53
C THR A 48 -24.68 7.30 6.19
N ASP A 49 -24.41 7.66 7.45
CA ASP A 49 -23.37 7.01 8.26
C ASP A 49 -23.57 5.48 8.35
N ASP A 50 -24.82 5.02 8.36
CA ASP A 50 -25.13 3.58 8.40
C ASP A 50 -24.79 2.85 7.10
N GLN A 51 -24.92 3.52 5.95
CA GLN A 51 -24.45 2.97 4.68
C GLN A 51 -22.92 2.91 4.66
N LEU A 52 -22.24 3.94 5.16
CA LEU A 52 -20.79 3.94 5.28
C LEU A 52 -20.29 2.82 6.21
N LYS A 53 -20.88 2.68 7.41
CA LYS A 53 -20.60 1.56 8.32
C LYS A 53 -20.84 0.19 7.67
N THR A 54 -21.87 0.08 6.85
CA THR A 54 -22.19 -1.17 6.12
C THR A 54 -21.12 -1.49 5.09
N LEU A 55 -20.66 -0.50 4.33
CA LEU A 55 -19.57 -0.66 3.38
C LEU A 55 -18.27 -1.10 4.07
N LYS A 56 -17.93 -0.47 5.21
CA LYS A 56 -16.70 -0.76 5.97
C LYS A 56 -16.56 -2.21 6.45
N LYS A 57 -17.66 -2.94 6.61
CA LYS A 57 -17.68 -4.33 7.11
C LYS A 57 -18.01 -5.36 6.04
N LYS A 58 -18.04 -4.95 4.77
CA LYS A 58 -18.44 -5.84 3.68
C LYS A 58 -17.36 -6.90 3.46
N VAL A 59 -17.69 -8.14 3.84
CA VAL A 59 -16.75 -9.28 3.81
C VAL A 59 -16.20 -9.52 2.40
N ASP A 60 -17.02 -9.33 1.37
CA ASP A 60 -16.60 -9.48 -0.04
C ASP A 60 -15.55 -8.46 -0.49
N LEU A 61 -15.33 -7.40 0.31
CA LEU A 61 -14.29 -6.40 0.05
C LEU A 61 -12.99 -6.67 0.81
N ILE A 62 -12.93 -7.69 1.68
CA ILE A 62 -11.71 -8.06 2.38
C ILE A 62 -10.61 -8.34 1.35
N ASP A 63 -9.53 -7.57 1.44
CA ASP A 63 -8.36 -7.65 0.56
C ASP A 63 -8.72 -7.76 -0.92
N CYS A 64 -9.70 -6.96 -1.35
CA CYS A 64 -10.31 -7.11 -2.67
C CYS A 64 -9.34 -6.84 -3.83
N HIS A 65 -9.73 -7.36 -4.99
CA HIS A 65 -9.08 -7.13 -6.28
C HIS A 65 -9.17 -5.67 -6.74
N LEU A 66 -8.37 -5.35 -7.76
CA LEU A 66 -8.58 -4.19 -8.63
C LEU A 66 -9.97 -4.22 -9.28
N SER A 67 -10.55 -3.04 -9.47
CA SER A 67 -11.73 -2.87 -10.31
C SER A 67 -11.34 -2.88 -11.80
N GLU A 68 -12.34 -2.90 -12.69
CA GLU A 68 -12.12 -2.73 -14.13
C GLU A 68 -11.41 -1.39 -14.45
N LEU A 69 -11.74 -0.33 -13.71
CA LEU A 69 -11.02 0.94 -13.80
C LEU A 69 -9.56 0.77 -13.35
N GLY A 70 -9.30 0.04 -12.26
CA GLY A 70 -7.95 -0.24 -11.79
C GLY A 70 -7.08 -0.98 -12.80
N TYR A 71 -7.64 -1.99 -13.49
CA TYR A 71 -6.93 -2.68 -14.57
C TYR A 71 -6.62 -1.75 -15.75
N ARG A 72 -7.56 -0.89 -16.15
CA ARG A 72 -7.31 0.13 -17.20
C ARG A 72 -6.21 1.10 -16.80
N GLN A 73 -6.23 1.59 -15.56
CA GLN A 73 -5.16 2.46 -15.03
C GLN A 73 -3.79 1.76 -15.06
N CYS A 74 -3.72 0.46 -14.79
CA CYS A 74 -2.47 -0.29 -14.90
C CYS A 74 -1.98 -0.40 -16.36
N GLN A 75 -2.90 -0.63 -17.31
CA GLN A 75 -2.59 -0.69 -18.75
C GLN A 75 -2.08 0.65 -19.28
N GLU A 76 -2.71 1.76 -18.88
CA GLU A 76 -2.28 3.12 -19.23
C GLU A 76 -0.90 3.47 -18.65
N ALA A 77 -0.59 2.94 -17.47
CA ALA A 77 0.67 3.18 -16.77
C ALA A 77 1.84 2.30 -17.27
N GLN A 78 1.55 1.15 -17.88
CA GLN A 78 2.56 0.18 -18.34
C GLN A 78 3.53 0.74 -19.41
N PRO A 79 3.10 1.50 -20.44
CA PRO A 79 4.03 2.10 -21.39
C PRO A 79 5.10 2.97 -20.74
N LEU A 80 4.73 3.76 -19.71
CA LEU A 80 5.69 4.55 -18.95
C LEU A 80 6.65 3.65 -18.17
N ALA A 81 6.12 2.61 -17.50
CA ALA A 81 6.94 1.65 -16.77
C ALA A 81 8.00 1.01 -17.66
N ASN A 82 7.65 0.64 -18.89
CA ASN A 82 8.54 0.00 -19.86
C ASN A 82 9.71 0.89 -20.31
N LEU A 83 9.64 2.21 -20.08
CA LEU A 83 10.69 3.19 -20.41
C LEU A 83 11.65 3.44 -19.23
N LEU A 84 11.35 2.90 -18.04
CA LEU A 84 12.18 3.07 -16.85
C LEU A 84 13.18 1.91 -16.73
N ASN A 85 14.39 2.18 -16.25
CA ASN A 85 15.37 1.13 -15.97
C ASN A 85 15.08 0.47 -14.60
N VAL A 86 13.96 -0.22 -14.47
CA VAL A 86 13.54 -0.80 -13.18
C VAL A 86 14.36 -2.04 -12.84
N LYS A 87 14.97 -2.01 -11.65
CA LYS A 87 15.75 -3.11 -11.07
C LYS A 87 15.00 -3.83 -9.95
N HIS A 88 14.35 -3.05 -9.09
CA HIS A 88 13.64 -3.55 -7.92
C HIS A 88 12.23 -3.00 -7.84
N VAL A 89 11.29 -3.83 -7.42
CA VAL A 89 9.92 -3.43 -7.08
C VAL A 89 9.66 -3.87 -5.65
N ILE A 90 9.47 -2.92 -4.74
CA ILE A 90 9.02 -3.20 -3.37
C ILE A 90 7.50 -3.02 -3.35
N VAL A 91 6.75 -4.04 -2.91
CA VAL A 91 5.29 -4.05 -3.01
C VAL A 91 4.63 -4.35 -1.67
N SER A 92 3.52 -3.68 -1.39
CA SER A 92 2.64 -4.02 -0.27
C SER A 92 2.06 -5.44 -0.43
N PRO A 93 1.87 -6.20 0.67
CA PRO A 93 1.29 -7.54 0.64
C PRO A 93 -0.22 -7.58 0.27
N LEU A 94 -0.90 -6.43 0.22
CA LEU A 94 -2.33 -6.38 -0.12
C LEU A 94 -2.56 -6.66 -1.60
N LEU A 95 -3.62 -7.42 -1.91
CA LEU A 95 -3.88 -7.99 -3.23
C LEU A 95 -3.89 -6.93 -4.34
N ARG A 96 -4.61 -5.82 -4.13
CA ARG A 96 -4.66 -4.69 -5.08
C ARG A 96 -3.28 -4.10 -5.42
N ALA A 97 -2.31 -4.13 -4.51
CA ALA A 97 -0.96 -3.66 -4.77
C ALA A 97 -0.15 -4.70 -5.58
N LEU A 98 -0.27 -5.98 -5.23
CA LEU A 98 0.33 -7.09 -5.99
C LEU A 98 -0.20 -7.16 -7.43
N GLU A 99 -1.51 -7.03 -7.62
CA GLU A 99 -2.13 -6.96 -8.94
C GLU A 99 -1.67 -5.74 -9.73
N THR A 100 -1.52 -4.58 -9.08
CA THR A 100 -0.97 -3.39 -9.75
C THR A 100 0.45 -3.65 -10.21
N ALA A 101 1.32 -4.14 -9.33
CA ALA A 101 2.71 -4.44 -9.67
C ALA A 101 2.80 -5.43 -10.84
N HIS A 102 2.02 -6.51 -10.82
CA HIS A 102 2.00 -7.47 -11.92
C HIS A 102 1.53 -6.81 -13.23
N ASN A 103 0.39 -6.12 -13.24
CA ASN A 103 -0.15 -5.59 -14.48
C ASN A 103 0.66 -4.44 -15.08
N VAL A 104 1.30 -3.63 -14.25
CA VAL A 104 2.18 -2.54 -14.70
C VAL A 104 3.52 -3.07 -15.24
N PHE A 105 4.08 -4.14 -14.66
CA PHE A 105 5.43 -4.60 -15.00
C PHE A 105 5.51 -5.88 -15.84
N LYS A 106 4.43 -6.66 -16.04
CA LYS A 106 4.47 -7.95 -16.75
C LYS A 106 5.00 -7.90 -18.18
N GLU A 107 4.90 -6.76 -18.86
CA GLU A 107 5.45 -6.53 -20.21
C GLU A 107 6.76 -5.73 -20.20
N HIS A 108 7.32 -5.47 -19.03
CA HIS A 108 8.55 -4.71 -18.89
C HIS A 108 9.71 -5.44 -19.61
N PRO A 109 10.53 -4.75 -20.41
CA PRO A 109 11.63 -5.38 -21.14
C PRO A 109 12.61 -6.14 -20.23
N ASN A 110 12.76 -5.66 -19.00
CA ASN A 110 13.59 -6.26 -17.96
C ASN A 110 12.83 -7.18 -16.97
N PHE A 111 11.56 -7.51 -17.20
CA PHE A 111 10.68 -8.16 -16.21
C PHE A 111 11.35 -9.34 -15.50
N LYS A 112 11.96 -10.27 -16.24
CA LYS A 112 12.63 -11.49 -15.71
C LYS A 112 13.77 -11.22 -14.73
N ASN A 113 14.37 -10.03 -14.77
CA ASN A 113 15.48 -9.66 -13.89
C ASN A 113 15.07 -8.67 -12.79
N ILE A 114 13.82 -8.19 -12.80
CA ILE A 114 13.29 -7.41 -11.70
C ILE A 114 13.18 -8.32 -10.48
N THR A 115 13.60 -7.81 -9.32
CA THR A 115 13.31 -8.45 -8.02
C THR A 115 12.09 -7.81 -7.41
N PHE A 116 11.09 -8.63 -7.08
CA PHE A 116 9.84 -8.19 -6.45
C PHE A 116 9.89 -8.55 -4.97
N THR A 117 10.08 -7.57 -4.09
CA THR A 117 10.18 -7.76 -2.63
C THR A 117 8.88 -7.35 -1.96
N VAL A 118 8.24 -8.25 -1.23
CA VAL A 118 7.05 -7.94 -0.44
C VAL A 118 7.46 -7.30 0.87
N LEU A 119 6.97 -6.09 1.14
CA LEU A 119 7.29 -5.34 2.36
C LEU A 119 6.02 -5.09 3.20
N PRO A 120 5.81 -5.83 4.31
CA PRO A 120 4.64 -5.68 5.18
C PRO A 120 4.40 -4.27 5.71
N LEU A 121 5.49 -3.52 5.94
CA LEU A 121 5.44 -2.12 6.39
C LEU A 121 4.75 -1.18 5.40
N MET A 122 4.56 -1.60 4.14
CA MET A 122 3.89 -0.82 3.10
C MET A 122 2.37 -1.03 3.03
N LYS A 123 1.78 -1.84 3.91
CA LYS A 123 0.30 -2.05 3.95
C LYS A 123 -0.48 -0.74 4.15
N GLU A 124 -1.73 -0.69 3.70
CA GLU A 124 -2.61 0.45 3.99
C GLU A 124 -2.91 0.58 5.51
N CYS A 125 -3.29 1.78 5.92
CA CYS A 125 -3.90 2.03 7.22
C CYS A 125 -5.15 1.16 7.40
N ILE A 126 -5.38 0.59 8.58
CA ILE A 126 -6.54 -0.28 8.81
C ILE A 126 -7.79 0.59 9.07
N VAL A 127 -8.53 0.90 8.00
CA VAL A 127 -9.69 1.80 8.04
C VAL A 127 -10.99 1.09 7.68
N ASN A 128 -10.91 0.14 6.75
CA ASN A 128 -12.04 -0.57 6.17
C ASN A 128 -11.72 -2.07 6.03
N SER A 129 -12.71 -2.85 5.61
CA SER A 129 -12.57 -4.28 5.34
C SER A 129 -11.46 -4.60 4.33
N ASP A 130 -11.27 -3.75 3.30
CA ASP A 130 -10.25 -3.98 2.28
C ASP A 130 -8.81 -3.82 2.77
N ASP A 131 -8.60 -3.28 3.97
CA ASP A 131 -7.27 -3.17 4.59
C ASP A 131 -6.90 -4.41 5.42
N VAL A 132 -7.86 -5.35 5.58
CA VAL A 132 -7.64 -6.62 6.27
C VAL A 132 -7.17 -7.66 5.26
N PRO A 133 -6.00 -8.28 5.45
CA PRO A 133 -5.51 -9.29 4.54
C PRO A 133 -6.41 -10.54 4.43
N GLY A 134 -6.49 -11.06 3.22
CA GLY A 134 -7.07 -12.37 2.90
C GLY A 134 -6.12 -13.51 3.29
N ASP A 135 -6.18 -14.64 2.58
CA ASP A 135 -5.23 -15.73 2.81
C ASP A 135 -3.86 -15.37 2.23
N ILE A 136 -3.02 -14.74 3.06
CA ILE A 136 -1.74 -14.23 2.62
C ILE A 136 -0.75 -15.35 2.24
N VAL A 137 -0.81 -16.52 2.90
CA VAL A 137 0.11 -17.63 2.62
C VAL A 137 -0.19 -18.21 1.24
N GLN A 138 -1.47 -18.55 0.99
CA GLN A 138 -1.90 -19.01 -0.32
C GLN A 138 -1.53 -17.99 -1.41
N ARG A 139 -1.75 -16.70 -1.14
CA ARG A 139 -1.46 -15.66 -2.11
C ARG A 139 0.02 -15.51 -2.42
N MET A 140 0.89 -15.57 -1.41
CA MET A 140 2.33 -15.52 -1.66
C MET A 140 2.77 -16.69 -2.54
N ASP A 141 2.20 -17.89 -2.34
CA ASP A 141 2.46 -19.04 -3.20
C ASP A 141 1.97 -18.81 -4.64
N GLU A 142 0.76 -18.26 -4.83
CA GLU A 142 0.24 -17.92 -6.15
C GLU A 142 1.13 -16.92 -6.90
N TYR A 143 1.58 -15.85 -6.22
CA TYR A 143 2.41 -14.83 -6.84
C TYR A 143 3.87 -15.22 -7.01
N ARG A 144 4.37 -16.22 -6.26
CA ARG A 144 5.70 -16.81 -6.49
C ARG A 144 5.81 -17.46 -7.86
N GLU A 145 4.71 -17.98 -8.40
CA GLU A 145 4.64 -18.54 -9.76
C GLU A 145 4.53 -17.45 -10.85
N ILE A 146 4.14 -16.23 -10.49
CA ILE A 146 3.89 -15.11 -11.42
C ILE A 146 5.09 -14.16 -11.50
N PHE A 147 5.62 -13.76 -10.35
CA PHE A 147 6.72 -12.81 -10.29
C PHE A 147 8.08 -13.52 -10.39
N PRO A 148 8.99 -13.02 -11.22
CA PRO A 148 10.38 -13.46 -11.18
C PRO A 148 11.03 -12.95 -9.89
N ASN A 149 11.97 -13.73 -9.35
CA ASN A 149 12.77 -13.36 -8.17
C ASN A 149 11.88 -12.79 -7.03
N PHE A 150 10.75 -13.45 -6.76
CA PHE A 150 9.78 -13.01 -5.77
C PHE A 150 10.28 -13.29 -4.36
N ASP A 151 10.52 -12.23 -3.59
CA ASP A 151 11.11 -12.27 -2.26
C ASP A 151 10.07 -11.93 -1.19
N THR A 152 9.73 -12.93 -0.37
CA THR A 152 8.79 -12.84 0.75
C THR A 152 9.48 -12.82 2.11
N SER A 153 10.81 -12.69 2.15
CA SER A 153 11.61 -12.86 3.37
C SER A 153 11.22 -11.88 4.50
N GLU A 154 10.85 -10.64 4.18
CA GLU A 154 10.40 -9.66 5.19
C GLU A 154 9.06 -10.06 5.83
N LEU A 155 8.16 -10.68 5.07
CA LEU A 155 6.89 -11.17 5.58
C LEU A 155 7.07 -12.43 6.44
N GLU A 156 8.03 -13.28 6.10
CA GLU A 156 8.35 -14.51 6.82
C GLU A 156 9.01 -14.28 8.20
N LYS A 157 9.43 -13.04 8.51
CA LYS A 157 9.93 -12.66 9.84
C LYS A 157 8.85 -12.62 10.91
N TYR A 158 7.58 -12.53 10.52
CA TYR A 158 6.46 -12.48 11.46
C TYR A 158 6.12 -13.88 11.96
N GLU A 159 5.93 -14.03 13.27
CA GLU A 159 5.60 -15.32 13.90
C GLU A 159 4.29 -15.90 13.35
N ASP A 160 3.30 -15.05 13.11
CA ASP A 160 2.05 -15.41 12.43
C ASP A 160 1.85 -14.51 11.20
N MET A 161 2.20 -15.05 10.03
CA MET A 161 2.02 -14.38 8.76
C MET A 161 0.56 -13.99 8.51
N HIS A 162 -0.44 -14.76 8.95
CA HIS A 162 -1.85 -14.39 8.71
C HIS A 162 -2.27 -13.12 9.46
N ASN A 163 -1.57 -12.80 10.55
CA ASN A 163 -1.85 -11.68 11.42
C ASN A 163 -0.78 -10.59 11.37
N PHE A 164 0.14 -10.62 10.39
CA PHE A 164 1.26 -9.68 10.26
C PHE A 164 0.83 -8.21 10.40
N PHE A 165 -0.34 -7.88 9.85
CA PHE A 165 -0.86 -6.52 9.76
C PHE A 165 -1.22 -5.90 11.12
N LEU A 166 -1.27 -6.68 12.19
CA LEU A 166 -1.51 -6.22 13.56
C LEU A 166 -0.22 -5.92 14.35
N TYR A 167 0.92 -6.51 13.96
CA TYR A 167 2.17 -6.41 14.74
C TYR A 167 2.75 -4.99 14.78
N ASP A 168 2.51 -4.20 13.72
CA ASP A 168 2.99 -2.82 13.63
C ASP A 168 1.92 -1.79 14.02
N VAL A 169 0.81 -2.23 14.62
CA VAL A 169 -0.22 -1.35 15.18
C VAL A 169 0.13 -1.06 16.63
N ASP A 170 0.60 0.15 16.92
CA ASP A 170 1.02 0.60 18.24
C ASP A 170 -0.20 1.01 19.10
N MET A 171 -1.08 0.04 19.37
CA MET A 171 -2.30 0.23 20.16
C MET A 171 -2.54 -0.95 21.09
N ASP A 172 -2.95 -0.68 22.34
CA ASP A 172 -3.24 -1.72 23.33
C ASP A 172 -4.25 -2.75 22.84
N TRP A 173 -5.33 -2.30 22.18
CA TRP A 173 -6.36 -3.17 21.65
C TRP A 173 -5.82 -4.19 20.63
N ALA A 174 -4.84 -3.81 19.81
CA ALA A 174 -4.27 -4.70 18.80
C ALA A 174 -3.45 -5.81 19.48
N ARG A 175 -2.74 -5.49 20.56
CA ARG A 175 -2.03 -6.47 21.39
C ARG A 175 -3.00 -7.41 22.10
N ASP A 176 -4.05 -6.87 22.71
CA ASP A 176 -5.08 -7.67 23.38
C ASP A 176 -5.81 -8.60 22.41
N LEU A 177 -6.06 -8.11 21.19
CA LEU A 177 -6.65 -8.91 20.13
C LEU A 177 -5.68 -10.02 19.68
N LEU A 178 -4.40 -9.71 19.42
CA LEU A 178 -3.38 -10.72 19.10
C LEU A 178 -3.28 -11.81 20.18
N GLN A 179 -3.31 -11.42 21.47
CA GLN A 179 -3.32 -12.37 22.57
C GLN A 179 -4.60 -13.23 22.59
N THR A 180 -5.76 -12.61 22.33
CA THR A 180 -7.05 -13.30 22.23
C THR A 180 -7.02 -14.32 21.09
N ILE A 181 -6.53 -13.93 19.91
CA ILE A 181 -6.32 -14.82 18.76
C ILE A 181 -5.39 -15.96 19.14
N ALA A 182 -4.21 -15.68 19.69
CA ALA A 182 -3.22 -16.69 20.06
C ALA A 182 -3.80 -17.72 21.05
N SER A 183 -4.66 -17.29 21.98
CA SER A 183 -5.35 -18.19 22.91
C SER A 183 -6.40 -19.09 22.24
N ARG A 184 -7.06 -18.61 21.18
CA ARG A 184 -8.09 -19.33 20.40
C ARG A 184 -7.50 -20.22 19.29
N ASN A 185 -6.37 -19.81 18.71
CA ASN A 185 -5.73 -20.43 17.55
C ASN A 185 -5.04 -21.77 17.82
N SER A 186 -5.08 -22.30 19.06
CA SER A 186 -4.86 -23.73 19.30
C SER A 186 -5.80 -24.64 18.46
N LYS A 187 -6.84 -24.08 17.82
CA LYS A 187 -7.85 -24.81 17.03
C LYS A 187 -7.88 -24.53 15.50
N LYS A 188 -6.93 -23.79 14.90
CA LYS A 188 -6.81 -23.56 13.43
C LYS A 188 -8.06 -22.99 12.72
N GLU A 189 -8.92 -22.21 13.38
CA GLU A 189 -10.13 -21.67 12.75
C GLU A 189 -9.92 -20.20 12.31
N THR A 190 -9.50 -19.98 11.06
CA THR A 190 -9.16 -18.63 10.53
C THR A 190 -10.39 -17.78 10.16
N SER A 191 -11.56 -18.38 10.02
CA SER A 191 -12.79 -17.69 9.59
C SER A 191 -13.40 -16.79 10.68
N GLY A 192 -13.37 -17.23 11.95
CA GLY A 192 -13.92 -16.46 13.07
C GLY A 192 -13.18 -15.13 13.31
N PHE A 193 -11.87 -15.14 13.11
CA PHE A 193 -11.03 -13.97 13.38
C PHE A 193 -11.37 -12.75 12.50
N ARG A 194 -11.58 -12.95 11.19
CA ARG A 194 -11.91 -11.83 10.29
C ARG A 194 -13.22 -11.17 10.68
N SER A 195 -14.20 -11.95 11.12
CA SER A 195 -15.46 -11.42 11.65
C SER A 195 -15.24 -10.54 12.88
N GLU A 196 -14.34 -10.91 13.79
CA GLU A 196 -13.99 -10.09 14.96
C GLU A 196 -13.35 -8.75 14.57
N ILE A 197 -12.44 -8.75 13.57
CA ILE A 197 -11.88 -7.49 13.04
C ILE A 197 -12.98 -6.62 12.42
N MET A 198 -13.91 -7.20 11.67
CA MET A 198 -15.03 -6.46 11.08
C MET A 198 -15.95 -5.84 12.15
N GLU A 199 -16.16 -6.55 13.26
CA GLU A 199 -16.90 -6.02 14.41
C GLU A 199 -16.15 -4.84 15.05
N LEU A 200 -14.83 -4.95 15.24
CA LEU A 200 -14.00 -3.86 15.76
C LEU A 200 -14.01 -2.62 14.86
N LEU A 201 -13.89 -2.80 13.53
CA LEU A 201 -14.04 -1.72 12.55
C LEU A 201 -15.37 -0.99 12.70
N THR A 202 -16.45 -1.73 12.98
CA THR A 202 -17.79 -1.16 13.19
C THR A 202 -17.90 -0.41 14.52
N LEU A 203 -17.39 -1.01 15.60
CA LEU A 203 -17.44 -0.44 16.95
C LEU A 203 -16.63 0.85 17.09
N ARG A 204 -15.52 0.95 16.36
CA ARG A 204 -14.63 2.12 16.41
C ARG A 204 -15.05 3.24 15.47
N PHE A 205 -16.02 3.03 14.58
CA PHE A 205 -16.49 4.07 13.66
C PHE A 205 -16.89 5.35 14.41
N PRO A 206 -16.45 6.55 13.96
CA PRO A 206 -15.75 6.83 12.71
C PRO A 206 -14.22 6.68 12.74
N LEU A 207 -13.64 6.31 13.89
CA LEU A 207 -12.20 6.19 14.08
C LEU A 207 -11.61 5.00 13.31
N PHE A 208 -10.31 5.09 13.05
CA PHE A 208 -9.51 4.03 12.43
C PHE A 208 -9.02 3.04 13.50
N LEU A 209 -8.67 1.83 13.06
CA LEU A 209 -8.02 0.86 13.94
C LEU A 209 -6.53 1.21 14.12
N GLU A 210 -5.88 1.68 13.06
CA GLU A 210 -4.52 2.20 13.12
C GLU A 210 -4.54 3.73 13.24
N SER A 211 -3.86 4.28 14.26
CA SER A 211 -3.72 5.72 14.43
C SER A 211 -2.70 6.31 13.46
N ASP A 212 -2.80 7.62 13.20
CA ASP A 212 -1.83 8.33 12.37
C ASP A 212 -0.40 8.25 12.95
N LEU A 213 -0.25 8.20 14.28
CA LEU A 213 1.04 7.94 14.92
C LEU A 213 1.61 6.59 14.56
N SER A 214 0.78 5.55 14.67
CA SER A 214 1.19 4.19 14.37
C SER A 214 1.61 4.07 12.91
N LEU A 215 0.83 4.67 12.00
CA LEU A 215 1.16 4.75 10.59
C LEU A 215 2.46 5.51 10.34
N TYR A 216 2.67 6.67 10.98
CA TYR A 216 3.91 7.45 10.86
C TYR A 216 5.13 6.64 11.32
N LYS A 217 5.07 6.02 12.52
CA LYS A 217 6.13 5.15 13.04
C LYS A 217 6.43 4.01 12.08
N ARG A 218 5.41 3.39 11.50
CA ARG A 218 5.56 2.33 10.50
C ARG A 218 6.20 2.84 9.21
N VAL A 219 5.84 4.05 8.75
CA VAL A 219 6.47 4.69 7.60
C VAL A 219 7.96 4.96 7.87
N LEU A 220 8.34 5.41 9.06
CA LEU A 220 9.75 5.58 9.43
C LEU A 220 10.52 4.24 9.35
N LYS A 221 9.93 3.15 9.84
CA LYS A 221 10.52 1.79 9.69
C LYS A 221 10.67 1.43 8.20
N SER A 222 9.69 1.73 7.35
CA SER A 222 9.75 1.43 5.91
C SER A 222 10.84 2.24 5.18
N LYS A 223 11.07 3.50 5.58
CA LYS A 223 12.14 4.34 5.05
C LYS A 223 13.51 3.82 5.48
N GLU A 224 13.65 3.40 6.74
CA GLU A 224 14.89 2.79 7.22
C GLU A 224 15.16 1.46 6.51
N PHE A 225 14.14 0.62 6.31
CA PHE A 225 14.26 -0.58 5.47
C PHE A 225 14.78 -0.24 4.08
N LEU A 226 14.18 0.75 3.39
CA LEU A 226 14.62 1.15 2.05
C LEU A 226 16.08 1.62 2.06
N LYS A 227 16.50 2.39 3.06
CA LYS A 227 17.89 2.83 3.22
C LYS A 227 18.84 1.64 3.32
N GLN A 228 18.55 0.68 4.19
CA GLN A 228 19.36 -0.54 4.34
C GLN A 228 19.33 -1.41 3.08
N PHE A 229 18.17 -1.51 2.43
CA PHE A 229 17.99 -2.24 1.19
C PHE A 229 18.89 -1.68 0.08
N LEU A 230 18.95 -0.34 -0.08
CA LEU A 230 19.78 0.33 -1.07
C LEU A 230 21.29 0.26 -0.74
N ILE A 231 21.66 0.14 0.54
CA ILE A 231 23.06 -0.13 0.93
C ILE A 231 23.48 -1.53 0.49
N GLN A 232 22.58 -2.52 0.63
CA GLN A 232 22.84 -3.92 0.28
C GLN A 232 22.69 -4.19 -1.22
N ASN A 233 21.85 -3.41 -1.90
CA ASN A 233 21.52 -3.52 -3.31
C ASN A 233 21.72 -2.15 -3.96
N PRO A 234 22.99 -1.69 -4.11
CA PRO A 234 23.27 -0.40 -4.72
C PRO A 234 22.76 -0.37 -6.16
N LEU A 235 22.09 0.73 -6.52
CA LEU A 235 21.62 0.99 -7.87
C LEU A 235 22.75 1.62 -8.71
N GLU A 236 22.93 1.15 -9.93
CA GLU A 236 23.94 1.65 -10.88
C GLU A 236 23.32 2.58 -11.93
N GLY A 237 23.98 3.70 -12.22
CA GLY A 237 23.55 4.60 -13.30
C GLY A 237 22.13 5.12 -13.13
N ASP A 238 21.26 4.81 -14.10
CA ASP A 238 19.85 5.21 -14.13
C ASP A 238 18.89 4.14 -13.58
N GLU A 239 19.41 3.07 -12.96
CA GLU A 239 18.58 2.03 -12.34
C GLU A 239 17.62 2.61 -11.29
N LYS A 240 16.40 2.08 -11.27
CA LYS A 240 15.30 2.53 -10.42
C LYS A 240 14.79 1.44 -9.49
N ILE A 241 14.32 1.88 -8.33
CA ILE A 241 13.45 1.11 -7.44
C ILE A 241 12.06 1.73 -7.41
N VAL A 242 11.03 0.90 -7.59
CA VAL A 242 9.62 1.33 -7.54
C VAL A 242 8.96 0.77 -6.29
N LEU A 243 8.34 1.63 -5.49
CA LEU A 243 7.54 1.25 -4.33
C LEU A 243 6.08 1.25 -4.73
N VAL A 244 5.42 0.09 -4.70
CA VAL A 244 4.00 -0.07 -5.02
C VAL A 244 3.19 -0.20 -3.73
N GLY A 245 2.37 0.81 -3.44
CA GLY A 245 1.73 0.95 -2.14
C GLY A 245 0.43 1.74 -2.18
N HIS A 246 0.09 2.35 -1.05
CA HIS A 246 -1.23 2.91 -0.80
C HIS A 246 -1.20 4.40 -0.48
N ARG A 247 -2.38 5.02 -0.53
CA ARG A 247 -2.52 6.47 -0.42
C ARG A 247 -1.99 6.97 0.92
N ASN A 248 -2.45 6.43 2.05
CA ASN A 248 -2.06 7.02 3.33
C ASN A 248 -0.58 6.79 3.62
N VAL A 249 -0.05 5.60 3.30
CA VAL A 249 1.40 5.32 3.40
C VAL A 249 2.19 6.37 2.61
N PHE A 250 1.82 6.62 1.34
CA PHE A 250 2.58 7.57 0.54
C PHE A 250 2.41 9.02 0.96
N ASN A 251 1.24 9.43 1.45
CA ASN A 251 1.08 10.75 2.06
C ASN A 251 2.11 10.95 3.18
N PHE A 252 2.27 9.97 4.08
CA PHE A 252 3.27 10.04 5.14
C PHE A 252 4.72 9.94 4.62
N TRP A 253 4.95 9.30 3.47
CA TRP A 253 6.27 9.28 2.84
C TRP A 253 6.68 10.64 2.29
N THR A 254 5.79 11.29 1.55
CA THR A 254 6.05 12.54 0.82
C THR A 254 6.02 13.77 1.71
N ASN A 255 5.30 13.71 2.83
CA ASN A 255 5.16 14.85 3.73
C ASN A 255 6.42 15.10 4.54
N LYS A 256 6.80 16.37 4.66
CA LYS A 256 7.84 16.85 5.57
C LYS A 256 7.23 17.11 6.94
N TRP A 257 7.03 16.03 7.69
CA TRP A 257 6.60 16.16 9.08
C TRP A 257 7.76 16.68 9.92
N ASP A 258 7.55 17.80 10.61
CA ASP A 258 8.42 18.20 11.71
C ASP A 258 8.16 17.24 12.88
N LYS A 259 9.20 16.51 13.29
CA LYS A 259 9.10 15.48 14.32
C LYS A 259 8.55 16.06 15.63
N ASP A 260 8.98 17.27 15.97
CA ASP A 260 8.56 17.94 17.20
C ASP A 260 7.07 18.30 17.14
N SER A 261 6.58 18.71 15.96
CA SER A 261 5.15 19.01 15.76
C SER A 261 4.25 17.78 15.81
N LEU A 262 4.76 16.60 15.45
CA LEU A 262 4.02 15.36 15.58
C LEU A 262 3.88 15.02 17.06
N GLU A 263 4.97 14.95 17.82
CA GLU A 263 4.93 14.58 19.25
C GLU A 263 3.94 15.46 20.05
N ASP A 264 3.87 16.77 19.77
CA ASP A 264 2.92 17.69 20.42
C ASP A 264 1.45 17.51 19.97
N GLN A 265 1.20 17.10 18.72
CA GLN A 265 -0.16 16.87 18.20
C GLN A 265 -0.73 15.52 18.63
N LEU A 266 0.14 14.59 19.03
CA LEU A 266 -0.21 13.20 19.33
C LEU A 266 -0.85 12.98 20.69
N ASP A 267 -0.79 13.96 21.58
CA ASP A 267 -1.46 13.93 22.89
C ASP A 267 -2.98 14.15 22.79
N GLN A 268 -3.52 14.47 21.62
CA GLN A 268 -4.91 14.95 21.49
C GLN A 268 -5.92 13.94 20.92
N ASP A 269 -5.53 12.69 20.61
CA ASP A 269 -6.42 11.67 20.01
C ASP A 269 -7.13 12.12 18.70
N GLU A 270 -6.72 13.25 18.10
CA GLU A 270 -7.28 13.78 16.89
C GLU A 270 -6.56 13.25 15.64
N CYS A 271 -7.31 13.09 14.55
CA CYS A 271 -6.73 12.75 13.24
C CYS A 271 -5.78 13.86 12.81
N ILE A 272 -4.54 13.49 12.52
CA ILE A 272 -3.50 14.43 12.15
C ILE A 272 -3.82 14.94 10.75
N LYS A 273 -4.15 16.24 10.67
CA LYS A 273 -4.35 16.86 9.36
C LYS A 273 -3.02 16.83 8.62
N PRO A 274 -2.97 16.19 7.43
CA PRO A 274 -1.77 16.26 6.60
C PRO A 274 -1.43 17.73 6.31
N PRO A 275 -0.14 18.09 6.23
CA PRO A 275 0.30 19.41 5.81
C PRO A 275 -0.41 19.87 4.52
N GLU A 276 -0.59 21.19 4.36
CA GLU A 276 -1.24 21.74 3.16
C GLU A 276 -0.46 21.42 1.87
N ASP A 277 0.84 21.17 1.97
CA ASP A 277 1.71 20.77 0.86
C ASP A 277 1.80 19.26 0.65
N ALA A 278 0.94 18.48 1.33
CA ALA A 278 0.90 17.03 1.15
C ALA A 278 0.53 16.65 -0.28
N TYR A 279 1.39 15.85 -0.90
CA TYR A 279 1.16 15.36 -2.25
C TYR A 279 0.33 14.08 -2.24
N TYR A 280 -0.86 14.12 -2.84
CA TYR A 280 -1.76 12.98 -2.91
C TYR A 280 -1.62 12.26 -4.24
N LEU A 281 -0.92 11.14 -4.24
CA LEU A 281 -0.75 10.32 -5.45
C LEU A 281 -2.12 9.82 -5.95
N LYS A 282 -2.36 9.97 -7.23
CA LYS A 282 -3.47 9.34 -7.96
C LYS A 282 -3.17 7.85 -8.15
N ASN A 283 -4.21 7.06 -8.40
CA ASN A 283 -4.04 5.64 -8.71
C ASN A 283 -3.16 5.46 -9.96
N CYS A 284 -2.22 4.51 -9.89
CA CYS A 284 -1.20 4.25 -10.92
C CYS A 284 -0.32 5.45 -11.31
N GLU A 285 -0.22 6.47 -10.47
CA GLU A 285 0.70 7.60 -10.68
C GLU A 285 2.12 7.24 -10.23
N PHE A 286 3.08 7.41 -11.15
CA PHE A 286 4.51 7.39 -10.84
C PHE A 286 4.96 8.76 -10.32
N TYR A 287 5.51 8.79 -9.11
CA TYR A 287 5.99 10.00 -8.46
C TYR A 287 7.47 9.85 -8.05
N PRO A 288 8.38 10.72 -8.51
CA PRO A 288 9.78 10.67 -8.10
C PRO A 288 9.91 11.07 -6.62
N TYR A 289 10.58 10.23 -5.83
CA TYR A 289 10.77 10.49 -4.41
C TYR A 289 12.19 10.99 -4.12
N ASP A 290 12.36 12.31 -4.08
CA ASP A 290 13.65 12.94 -3.78
C ASP A 290 13.93 13.03 -2.26
N GLY A 291 13.09 12.40 -1.43
CA GLY A 291 13.18 12.50 0.02
C GLY A 291 14.55 12.05 0.50
N GLY A 292 15.40 13.02 0.82
CA GLY A 292 16.76 12.80 1.28
C GLY A 292 16.72 11.76 2.39
N PHE A 293 17.42 10.64 2.18
CA PHE A 293 17.69 9.71 3.27
C PHE A 293 18.49 10.50 4.31
N PRO A 294 18.00 10.64 5.55
CA PRO A 294 18.77 11.31 6.59
C PRO A 294 20.11 10.60 6.82
#